data_AF-A0AAJ6AZS1-F1
#
_entry.id   AF-A0AAJ6AZS1-F1
#
_cell.length_a   1.000
_cell.length_b   1.000
_cell.length_c   1.000
_cell.angle_alpha   90.00
_cell.angle_beta   90.00
_cell.angle_gamma   90.00
#
_symmetry.space_group_name_H-M   'P 1'
#
loop_
_entity.id
_entity.type
_entity.pdbx_description
1 polymer ?
#
loop_
_entity_poly.entity_id
_entity_poly.type
_entity_poly.pdbx_seq_one_letter_code
_entity_poly.pdbx_strand_id
1 'polypeptide(L)'
;MVKKVSWARGFLRLWMVLAVLWCGIVGLFSYPQVMMPRAPNIAYVYEQGKEAPHVILTSSSDYATADDGDYKRYEIEVKDEYYTKTYFFFPRGLADDAYEVGKIEEVMGGRFEDDRAAAAQPVRLGNLVSLLSTTVLPPLVVLFLGICLAWVLGGFRSRPSISTD
;
A
#
# COMPACT_ATOMS: atom_id res chain seq x y z
N MET A 1 37.78 -16.78 -39.35
CA MET A 1 37.85 -15.56 -38.51
C MET A 1 36.65 -15.58 -37.55
N VAL A 2 36.85 -15.93 -36.26
CA VAL A 2 35.74 -16.08 -35.30
C VAL A 2 35.45 -14.72 -34.66
N LYS A 3 34.26 -14.16 -34.92
CA LYS A 3 33.83 -12.88 -34.34
C LYS A 3 33.56 -13.09 -32.84
N LYS A 4 34.39 -12.53 -31.96
CA LYS A 4 34.16 -12.57 -30.51
C LYS A 4 32.86 -11.83 -30.18
N VAL A 5 31.82 -12.56 -29.79
CA VAL A 5 30.57 -11.97 -29.30
C VAL A 5 30.87 -11.33 -27.95
N SER A 6 30.64 -10.02 -27.84
CA SER A 6 30.78 -9.29 -26.57
C SER A 6 29.59 -9.62 -25.67
N TRP A 7 29.68 -10.75 -24.97
CA TRP A 7 28.63 -11.31 -24.11
C TRP A 7 28.02 -10.28 -23.15
N ALA A 8 28.85 -9.41 -22.57
CA ALA A 8 28.42 -8.32 -21.69
C ALA A 8 27.39 -7.37 -22.33
N ARG A 9 27.54 -7.03 -23.61
CA ARG A 9 26.60 -6.14 -24.32
C ARG A 9 25.29 -6.81 -24.68
N GLY A 10 25.31 -8.13 -24.92
CA GLY A 10 24.11 -8.92 -25.21
C GLY A 10 23.26 -9.12 -23.95
N PHE A 11 23.90 -9.48 -22.85
CA PHE A 11 23.24 -9.68 -21.56
C PHE A 11 22.51 -8.43 -21.08
N LEU A 12 23.17 -7.25 -21.12
CA LEU A 12 22.55 -6.00 -20.66
C LEU A 12 21.28 -5.65 -21.45
N ARG A 13 21.29 -5.86 -22.78
CA ARG A 13 20.13 -5.59 -23.63
C ARG A 13 18.97 -6.53 -23.31
N LEU A 14 19.26 -7.82 -23.15
CA LEU A 14 18.24 -8.80 -22.77
C LEU A 14 17.67 -8.49 -21.38
N TRP A 15 18.54 -8.16 -20.41
CA TRP A 15 18.13 -7.78 -19.07
C TRP A 15 17.22 -6.54 -19.08
N MET A 16 17.56 -5.50 -19.85
CA MET A 16 16.72 -4.31 -20.00
C MET A 16 15.31 -4.66 -20.49
N VAL A 17 15.20 -5.52 -21.51
CA VAL A 17 13.90 -5.95 -22.06
C VAL A 17 13.11 -6.72 -20.99
N LEU A 18 13.74 -7.64 -20.28
CA LEU A 18 13.09 -8.41 -19.22
C LEU A 18 12.66 -7.54 -18.05
N ALA A 19 13.47 -6.55 -17.65
CA ALA A 19 13.14 -5.62 -16.59
C ALA A 19 11.93 -4.74 -16.96
N VAL A 20 11.88 -4.22 -18.19
CA VAL A 20 10.73 -3.45 -18.68
C VAL A 20 9.47 -4.30 -18.71
N LEU A 21 9.56 -5.54 -19.23
CA LEU A 21 8.44 -6.48 -19.26
C LEU A 21 7.94 -6.79 -17.84
N TRP A 22 8.86 -7.03 -16.90
CA TRP A 22 8.55 -7.26 -15.50
C TRP A 22 7.79 -6.08 -14.89
N CYS A 23 8.31 -4.86 -15.05
CA CYS A 23 7.67 -3.65 -14.54
C CYS A 23 6.27 -3.47 -15.12
N GLY A 24 6.08 -3.74 -16.42
CA GLY A 24 4.78 -3.70 -17.08
C GLY A 24 3.80 -4.69 -16.45
N ILE A 25 4.20 -5.95 -16.25
CA ILE A 25 3.35 -6.98 -15.64
C ILE A 25 2.98 -6.59 -14.21
N VAL A 26 3.96 -6.29 -13.35
CA VAL A 26 3.70 -5.95 -11.94
C VAL A 26 2.81 -4.72 -11.82
N GLY A 27 3.06 -3.69 -12.64
CA GLY A 27 2.23 -2.49 -12.68
C GLY A 27 0.78 -2.78 -13.05
N LEU A 28 0.55 -3.65 -14.04
CA LEU A 28 -0.79 -3.99 -14.52
C LEU A 28 -1.59 -4.77 -13.48
N PHE A 29 -0.95 -5.71 -12.77
CA PHE A 29 -1.58 -6.49 -11.69
C PHE A 29 -1.78 -5.69 -10.40
N SER A 30 -0.93 -4.69 -10.13
CA SER A 30 -0.99 -3.90 -8.90
C SER A 30 -1.84 -2.63 -9.04
N TYR A 31 -2.22 -2.25 -10.27
CA TYR A 31 -3.02 -1.05 -10.55
C TYR A 31 -4.29 -0.94 -9.69
N PRO A 32 -5.11 -2.00 -9.50
CA PRO A 32 -6.29 -1.91 -8.65
C PRO A 32 -5.97 -1.56 -7.20
N GLN A 33 -4.85 -2.07 -6.66
CA GLN A 33 -4.45 -1.82 -5.26
C GLN A 33 -4.00 -0.37 -5.00
N VAL A 34 -3.54 0.32 -6.06
CA VAL A 34 -3.10 1.72 -5.97
C VAL A 34 -4.25 2.68 -6.24
N MET A 35 -5.08 2.41 -7.26
CA MET A 35 -6.20 3.28 -7.61
C MET A 35 -7.38 3.13 -6.66
N MET A 36 -7.60 1.92 -6.16
CA MET A 36 -8.66 1.58 -5.22
C MET A 36 -8.04 0.95 -3.98
N PRO A 37 -7.25 1.73 -3.21
CA PRO A 37 -6.72 1.23 -1.94
C PRO A 37 -7.90 0.89 -1.05
N ARG A 38 -7.88 -0.30 -0.45
CA ARG A 38 -8.90 -0.68 0.53
C ARG A 38 -8.84 0.34 1.66
N ALA A 39 -9.84 1.21 1.75
CA ALA A 39 -9.91 2.18 2.83
C ALA A 39 -9.96 1.40 4.15
N PRO A 40 -9.16 1.79 5.15
CA PRO A 40 -9.26 1.16 6.46
C PRO A 40 -10.67 1.38 7.01
N ASN A 41 -11.21 0.40 7.75
CA ASN A 41 -12.49 0.63 8.43
C ASN A 41 -12.27 1.73 9.47
N ILE A 42 -13.13 2.75 9.42
CA ILE A 42 -13.10 3.89 10.33
C ILE A 42 -14.27 3.78 11.31
N ALA A 43 -14.09 4.39 12.48
CA ALA A 43 -15.14 4.56 13.45
C ALA A 43 -15.24 6.03 13.88
N TYR A 44 -16.45 6.44 14.24
CA TYR A 44 -16.77 7.78 14.67
C TYR A 44 -17.10 7.76 16.15
N VAL A 45 -16.34 8.50 16.96
CA VAL A 45 -16.59 8.65 18.39
C VAL A 45 -17.16 10.03 18.65
N TYR A 46 -18.38 10.05 19.18
CA TYR A 46 -19.04 11.29 19.59
C TYR A 46 -18.70 11.57 21.04
N GLU A 47 -18.27 12.79 21.32
CA GLU A 47 -18.01 13.25 22.67
C GLU A 47 -19.04 14.31 23.06
N GLN A 48 -19.42 14.35 24.34
CA GLN A 48 -20.37 15.33 24.84
C GLN A 48 -19.81 16.74 24.68
N GLY A 49 -20.58 17.63 24.02
CA GLY A 49 -20.19 19.02 23.82
C GLY A 49 -19.28 19.27 22.61
N LYS A 50 -18.91 18.25 21.84
CA LYS A 50 -18.22 18.43 20.55
C LYS A 50 -19.23 18.39 19.41
N GLU A 51 -19.13 19.35 18.50
CA GLU A 51 -20.01 19.42 17.31
C GLU A 51 -19.67 18.35 16.26
N ALA A 52 -18.40 17.92 16.19
CA ALA A 52 -17.93 16.94 15.23
C ALA A 52 -17.41 15.67 15.94
N PRO A 53 -17.69 14.47 15.37
CA PRO A 53 -17.12 13.24 15.89
C PRO A 53 -15.61 13.17 15.65
N HIS A 54 -14.92 12.49 16.55
CA HIS A 54 -13.53 12.10 16.38
C HIS A 54 -13.45 10.84 15.51
N VAL A 55 -12.68 10.90 14.42
CA VAL A 55 -12.49 9.77 13.51
C VAL A 55 -11.30 8.93 13.98
N ILE A 56 -11.54 7.64 14.22
CA ILE A 56 -10.51 6.69 14.61
C ILE A 56 -10.46 5.52 13.64
N LEU A 57 -9.28 4.92 13.49
CA LEU A 57 -9.12 3.70 12.70
C LEU A 57 -9.51 2.50 13.55
N THR A 58 -10.23 1.55 12.99
CA THR A 58 -10.56 0.28 13.69
C THR A 58 -9.34 -0.54 14.11
N SER A 59 -8.19 -0.28 13.51
CA SER A 59 -6.91 -0.88 13.88
C SER A 59 -6.12 -0.11 14.95
N SER A 60 -6.61 1.04 15.43
CA SER A 60 -5.92 1.84 16.44
C SER A 60 -6.24 1.37 17.86
N SER A 61 -5.37 1.72 18.82
CA SER A 61 -5.63 1.52 20.26
C SER A 61 -6.83 2.31 20.76
N ASP A 62 -7.13 3.45 20.12
CA ASP A 62 -8.26 4.30 20.48
C ASP A 62 -9.59 3.59 20.19
N TYR A 63 -9.62 2.73 19.16
CA TYR A 63 -10.80 1.90 18.87
C TYR A 63 -11.07 0.91 19.99
N ALA A 64 -10.04 0.19 20.45
CA ALA A 64 -10.20 -0.71 21.59
C ALA A 64 -10.68 0.04 22.85
N THR A 65 -10.13 1.24 23.08
CA THR A 65 -10.55 2.09 24.20
C THR A 65 -12.01 2.56 24.08
N ALA A 66 -12.47 2.88 22.87
CA ALA A 66 -13.86 3.26 22.63
C ALA A 66 -14.82 2.06 22.74
N ASP A 67 -14.41 0.87 22.29
CA ASP A 67 -15.20 -0.37 22.34
C ASP A 67 -15.35 -0.89 23.78
N ASP A 68 -14.30 -0.76 24.59
CA ASP A 68 -14.30 -1.11 26.02
C ASP A 68 -14.92 -0.01 26.91
N GLY A 69 -15.11 1.19 26.36
CA GLY A 69 -15.53 2.38 27.08
C GLY A 69 -17.03 2.45 27.40
N ASP A 70 -17.45 3.59 27.97
CA ASP A 70 -18.86 3.86 28.26
C ASP A 70 -19.62 4.42 27.04
N TYR A 71 -19.41 3.76 25.90
CA TYR A 71 -20.06 4.09 24.63
C TYR A 71 -21.09 3.03 24.26
N LYS A 72 -22.16 3.45 23.57
CA LYS A 72 -23.06 2.58 22.83
C LYS A 72 -22.58 2.53 21.38
N ARG A 73 -22.31 1.31 20.90
CA ARG A 73 -21.82 1.07 19.54
C ARG A 73 -23.00 0.82 18.59
N TYR A 74 -23.03 1.56 17.50
CA TYR A 74 -23.91 1.29 16.36
C TYR A 74 -23.08 0.88 15.16
N GLU A 75 -23.53 -0.16 14.48
CA GLU A 75 -22.92 -0.65 13.25
C GLU A 75 -23.83 -0.28 12.10
N ILE A 76 -23.30 0.54 11.18
CA ILE A 76 -24.01 0.91 9.96
C ILE A 76 -23.23 0.32 8.80
N GLU A 77 -23.92 -0.54 8.05
CA GLU A 77 -23.42 -1.04 6.78
C GLU A 77 -23.69 0.02 5.72
N VAL A 78 -22.64 0.76 5.36
CA VAL A 78 -22.72 1.70 4.24
C VAL A 78 -22.62 0.86 2.98
N LYS A 79 -23.67 0.87 2.15
CA LYS A 79 -23.65 0.23 0.84
C LYS A 79 -22.76 1.05 -0.11
N ASP A 80 -21.45 0.88 0.06
CA ASP A 80 -20.46 1.32 -0.92
C ASP A 80 -20.03 0.14 -1.82
N GLU A 81 -19.16 0.40 -2.79
CA GLU A 81 -18.62 -0.61 -3.71
C GLU A 81 -17.93 -1.79 -2.96
N TYR A 82 -17.59 -1.61 -1.69
CA TYR A 82 -16.83 -2.56 -0.88
C TYR A 82 -17.57 -3.10 0.36
N TYR A 83 -18.86 -2.77 0.54
CA TYR A 83 -19.68 -3.12 1.71
C TYR A 83 -18.93 -2.95 3.03
N THR A 84 -18.48 -1.73 3.28
CA THR A 84 -17.70 -1.43 4.49
C THR A 84 -18.59 -1.09 5.68
N LYS A 85 -18.23 -1.70 6.82
CA LYS A 85 -18.87 -1.45 8.10
C LYS A 85 -18.26 -0.22 8.72
N THR A 86 -19.10 0.77 9.03
CA THR A 86 -18.70 1.92 9.85
C THR A 86 -19.28 1.76 11.24
N TYR A 87 -18.44 1.99 12.25
CA TYR A 87 -18.86 1.96 13.64
C TYR A 87 -19.06 3.38 14.17
N PHE A 88 -20.12 3.56 14.94
CA PHE A 88 -20.45 4.81 15.61
C PHE A 88 -20.51 4.56 17.11
N PHE A 89 -19.81 5.39 17.88
CA PHE A 89 -19.76 5.30 19.33
C PHE A 89 -20.37 6.57 19.94
N PHE A 90 -21.43 6.40 20.72
CA PHE A 90 -22.11 7.51 21.43
C PHE A 90 -22.01 7.32 22.94
N PRO A 91 -21.82 8.38 23.75
CA PRO A 91 -21.79 8.26 25.20
C PRO A 91 -23.11 7.70 25.74
N ARG A 92 -23.06 6.79 26.72
CA ARG A 92 -24.29 6.28 27.35
C ARG A 92 -25.03 7.44 28.04
N GLY A 93 -26.34 7.55 27.78
CA GLY A 93 -27.20 8.61 28.32
C GLY A 93 -27.49 9.78 27.38
N LEU A 94 -26.85 9.85 26.20
CA LEU A 94 -27.22 10.81 25.15
C LEU A 94 -28.31 10.27 24.18
N ALA A 95 -28.57 8.95 24.23
CA ALA A 95 -29.25 8.20 23.17
C ALA A 95 -30.75 7.98 23.42
N ASP A 96 -31.59 8.67 22.66
CA ASP A 96 -32.89 8.15 22.24
C ASP A 96 -32.69 7.51 20.85
N ASP A 97 -32.84 6.18 20.77
CA ASP A 97 -32.37 5.34 19.65
C ASP A 97 -32.86 5.77 18.26
N ALA A 98 -34.03 6.40 18.17
CA ALA A 98 -34.62 6.86 16.91
C ALA A 98 -34.08 8.23 16.45
N TYR A 99 -33.62 9.08 17.37
CA TYR A 99 -33.07 10.40 17.02
C TYR A 99 -31.63 10.27 16.51
N GLU A 100 -30.87 9.29 16.99
CA GLU A 100 -29.45 9.12 16.65
C GLU A 100 -29.23 8.63 15.21
N VAL A 101 -30.04 7.69 14.70
CA VAL A 101 -29.87 7.16 13.33
C VAL A 101 -30.13 8.23 12.27
N GLY A 102 -31.20 9.01 12.40
CA GLY A 102 -31.50 10.11 11.48
C GLY A 102 -30.43 11.21 11.50
N LYS A 103 -29.88 11.49 12.68
CA LYS A 103 -28.81 12.47 12.85
C LYS A 103 -27.47 11.99 12.28
N ILE A 104 -27.19 10.69 12.32
CA ILE A 104 -26.02 10.12 11.65
C ILE A 104 -26.12 10.36 10.14
N GLU A 105 -27.23 10.04 9.50
CA GLU A 105 -27.38 10.28 8.06
C GLU A 105 -27.25 11.77 7.70
N GLU A 106 -27.86 12.66 8.48
CA GLU A 106 -27.81 14.12 8.26
C GLU A 106 -26.40 14.70 8.48
N VAL A 107 -25.77 14.41 9.62
CA VAL A 107 -24.44 14.94 9.98
C VAL A 107 -23.35 14.39 9.08
N MET A 108 -23.53 13.16 8.59
CA MET A 108 -22.55 12.51 7.76
C MET A 108 -22.68 12.82 6.27
N GLY A 109 -23.71 13.59 5.86
CA GLY A 109 -24.06 13.94 4.48
C GLY A 109 -22.92 14.55 3.66
N GLY A 110 -22.01 13.69 3.17
CA GLY A 110 -20.81 14.03 2.40
C GLY A 110 -19.49 13.80 3.14
N ARG A 111 -19.45 13.93 4.48
CA ARG A 111 -18.22 13.81 5.27
C ARG A 111 -17.58 12.43 5.22
N PHE A 112 -18.40 11.40 5.04
CA PHE A 112 -17.92 10.02 4.87
C PHE A 112 -16.89 9.89 3.76
N GLU A 113 -17.15 10.49 2.60
CA GLU A 113 -16.25 10.34 1.45
C GLU A 113 -14.94 11.10 1.71
N ASP A 114 -15.02 12.29 2.29
CA ASP A 114 -13.87 13.11 2.63
C ASP A 114 -12.98 12.46 3.70
N ASP A 115 -13.57 11.98 4.79
CA ASP A 115 -12.83 11.32 5.88
C ASP A 115 -12.18 10.02 5.39
N ARG A 116 -12.85 9.28 4.52
CA ARG A 116 -12.31 8.05 3.92
C ARG A 116 -11.23 8.34 2.91
N ALA A 117 -11.38 9.38 2.08
CA ALA A 117 -10.34 9.83 1.19
C ALA A 117 -9.09 10.27 1.98
N ALA A 118 -9.28 10.97 3.09
CA ALA A 118 -8.20 11.38 4.00
C ALA A 118 -7.52 10.16 4.65
N ALA A 119 -8.29 9.21 5.18
CA ALA A 119 -7.77 7.98 5.79
C ALA A 119 -7.07 7.05 4.78
N ALA A 120 -7.44 7.11 3.50
CA ALA A 120 -6.83 6.33 2.44
C ALA A 120 -5.45 6.85 2.01
N GLN A 121 -5.14 8.14 2.20
CA GLN A 121 -3.86 8.73 1.80
C GLN A 121 -2.62 7.99 2.36
N PRO A 122 -2.51 7.73 3.68
CA PRO A 122 -1.34 7.01 4.21
C PRO A 122 -1.25 5.58 3.67
N VAL A 123 -2.39 4.92 3.42
CA VAL A 123 -2.43 3.58 2.84
C VAL A 123 -1.95 3.59 1.38
N ARG A 124 -2.30 4.62 0.60
CA ARG A 124 -1.80 4.81 -0.77
C ARG A 124 -0.29 4.90 -0.81
N LEU A 125 0.31 5.68 0.09
CA LEU A 125 1.76 5.79 0.18
C LEU A 125 2.41 4.44 0.55
N GLY A 126 1.84 3.72 1.51
CA GLY A 126 2.29 2.38 1.86
C GLY A 126 2.24 1.41 0.67
N ASN A 127 1.12 1.41 -0.07
CA ASN A 127 0.95 0.59 -1.27
C ASN A 127 1.92 0.99 -2.38
N LEU A 128 2.18 2.28 -2.58
CA LEU A 128 3.15 2.77 -3.57
C LEU A 128 4.57 2.34 -3.23
N VAL A 129 4.98 2.45 -1.96
CA VAL A 129 6.31 1.99 -1.50
C VAL A 129 6.44 0.48 -1.69
N SER A 130 5.41 -0.28 -1.30
CA SER A 130 5.37 -1.73 -1.49
C SER A 130 5.46 -2.11 -2.97
N LEU A 131 4.69 -1.42 -3.83
CA LEU A 131 4.71 -1.62 -5.27
C LEU A 131 6.10 -1.32 -5.86
N LEU A 132 6.71 -0.19 -5.51
CA LEU A 132 8.04 0.19 -5.98
C LEU A 132 9.08 -0.85 -5.55
N SER A 133 9.01 -1.31 -4.30
CA SER A 133 9.93 -2.34 -3.81
C SER A 133 9.79 -3.65 -4.57
N THR A 134 8.55 -4.13 -4.80
CA THR A 134 8.29 -5.39 -5.51
C THR A 134 8.59 -5.28 -7.01
N THR A 135 8.45 -4.08 -7.57
CA THR A 135 8.69 -3.85 -9.01
C THR A 135 10.18 -3.71 -9.31
N VAL A 136 10.90 -2.92 -8.53
CA VAL A 136 12.28 -2.51 -8.83
C VAL A 136 13.32 -3.46 -8.23
N LEU A 137 13.07 -4.00 -7.04
CA LEU A 137 14.08 -4.77 -6.31
C LEU A 137 14.44 -6.10 -7.01
N PRO A 138 13.50 -6.91 -7.55
CA PRO A 138 13.87 -8.15 -8.21
C PRO A 138 14.76 -7.96 -9.45
N PRO A 139 14.45 -7.04 -10.40
CA PRO A 139 15.34 -6.75 -11.53
C PRO A 139 16.75 -6.32 -11.09
N LEU A 140 16.84 -5.48 -10.06
CA LEU A 140 18.14 -5.04 -9.51
C LEU A 140 18.92 -6.20 -8.91
N VAL A 141 18.27 -7.08 -8.13
CA VAL A 141 18.91 -8.27 -7.57
C VAL A 141 19.47 -9.15 -8.69
N VAL A 142 18.69 -9.40 -9.74
CA VAL A 142 19.14 -10.18 -10.91
C VAL A 142 20.32 -9.51 -11.63
N LEU A 143 20.29 -8.18 -11.75
CA LEU A 143 21.39 -7.42 -12.34
C LEU A 143 22.69 -7.58 -11.53
N PHE A 144 22.63 -7.37 -10.22
CA PHE A 144 23.78 -7.50 -9.33
C PHE A 144 24.34 -8.92 -9.34
N LEU A 145 23.48 -9.95 -9.30
CA LEU A 145 23.91 -11.34 -9.43
C LEU A 145 24.63 -11.59 -10.77
N GLY A 146 24.11 -11.04 -11.88
CA GLY A 146 24.76 -11.12 -13.19
C GLY A 146 26.15 -10.47 -13.21
N ILE A 147 26.30 -9.31 -12.56
CA ILE A 147 27.59 -8.60 -12.45
C ILE A 147 28.58 -9.41 -11.59
N CYS A 148 28.14 -9.92 -10.43
CA CYS A 148 28.97 -10.76 -9.56
C CYS A 148 29.47 -12.01 -10.31
N LEU A 149 28.59 -12.71 -11.03
CA LEU A 149 28.98 -13.87 -11.84
C LEU A 149 29.97 -13.51 -12.94
N ALA A 150 29.75 -12.39 -13.65
CA ALA A 150 30.67 -11.93 -14.69
C ALA A 150 32.05 -11.59 -14.11
N TRP A 151 32.10 -10.99 -12.92
CA TRP A 151 33.35 -10.67 -12.22
C TRP A 151 34.11 -11.95 -11.81
N VAL A 152 33.42 -12.92 -11.20
CA VAL A 152 34.01 -14.21 -10.80
C VAL A 152 34.56 -14.96 -12.02
N LEU A 153 33.80 -15.04 -13.11
CA LEU A 153 34.24 -15.71 -14.34
C LEU A 153 35.35 -14.94 -15.08
N GLY A 154 35.42 -13.63 -14.91
CA GLY A 154 36.44 -12.78 -15.52
C GLY A 154 37.78 -12.78 -14.77
N GLY A 155 37.75 -12.88 -13.44
CA GLY A 155 38.92 -12.74 -12.56
C GLY A 155 39.97 -13.85 -12.69
N PHE A 156 39.60 -15.04 -13.19
CA PHE A 156 40.55 -16.16 -13.36
C PHE A 156 41.31 -16.15 -14.69
N ARG A 157 41.17 -15.12 -15.52
CA ARG A 157 42.02 -14.98 -16.72
C ARG A 157 43.42 -14.52 -16.29
N SER A 158 44.30 -15.48 -16.06
CA SER A 158 45.74 -15.24 -15.89
C SER A 158 46.25 -14.35 -17.02
N ARG A 159 46.92 -13.25 -16.68
CA ARG A 159 47.61 -12.41 -17.66
C ARG A 159 48.62 -13.31 -18.40
N PRO A 160 48.64 -13.32 -19.75
CA PRO A 160 49.69 -14.01 -20.47
C PRO A 160 51.02 -13.41 -20.02
N SER A 161 51.89 -14.27 -19.46
CA SER A 161 53.26 -13.88 -19.13
C SER A 161 53.93 -13.44 -20.43
N ILE A 162 54.28 -12.17 -20.53
CA ILE A 162 55.11 -11.67 -21.62
C ILE A 162 56.49 -12.31 -21.42
N SER A 163 56.88 -13.24 -22.29
CA SER A 163 58.27 -13.66 -22.36
C SER A 163 59.05 -12.52 -22.99
N THR A 164 59.83 -11.82 -22.18
CA THR A 164 60.88 -10.92 -22.67
C THR A 164 62.09 -11.78 -23.04
N ASP A 165 62.18 -12.13 -24.33
CA ASP A 165 63.42 -12.55 -24.98
C ASP A 165 63.89 -11.42 -25.91
#